data_AF-A0A850GGU2-F1
#
_entry.id   AF-A0A850GGU2-F1
#
_cell.length_a   1.000
_cell.length_b   1.000
_cell.length_c   1.000
_cell.angle_alpha   90.00
_cell.angle_beta   90.00
_cell.angle_gamma   90.00
#
_symmetry.space_group_name_H-M   'P 1'
#
loop_
_entity.id
_entity.type
_entity.pdbx_description
1 polymer ?
#
loop_
_entity_poly.entity_id
_entity_poly.type
_entity_poly.pdbx_seq_one_letter_code
_entity_poly.pdbx_strand_id
1 'polypeptide(L)'
;MPLIVCDTCHRHVRPSTEGCPFCGASLQQPALAPLPRWLGALLLGGLAITGCGDDGSASDDEGETSTTNAMMDADTETTAETTADTAETTTDTSAEMSTDTLGEETTNGEDDNGGSFYAGPAPDFLDIPECDPWAQDCPDGEKCTQQIDGENGSSNVCVPITGDDAPGEPCTSDGPLTGSDSCSAGAYCLLDANDEGTCVPYCEGSPDQPVCAEGSACSITDDGTLTICLPTCDPIAQDCGDADGCYWSGQDFLCYPTFAESVGEPCTSSNACAPGLYCVGEEFVPACEGNSCCTNFCELDNPQCELEGMACTAFFSEGEAPEGQENLGICVTEE
;
A
#
# COMPACT_ATOMS: atom_id res chain seq x y z
N MET A 1 28.39 -18.97 8.66
CA MET A 1 29.47 -19.42 7.74
C MET A 1 29.14 -18.82 6.38
N PRO A 2 30.01 -18.00 5.75
CA PRO A 2 29.62 -17.27 4.54
C PRO A 2 29.34 -18.24 3.39
N LEU A 3 28.16 -18.10 2.76
CA LEU A 3 27.80 -18.80 1.53
C LEU A 3 28.47 -18.08 0.36
N ILE A 4 28.89 -18.84 -0.65
CA ILE A 4 29.44 -18.29 -1.90
C ILE A 4 28.43 -18.51 -3.02
N VAL A 5 28.33 -17.58 -3.97
CA VAL A 5 27.46 -17.72 -5.14
C VAL A 5 28.22 -18.50 -6.22
N CYS A 6 27.59 -19.53 -6.78
CA CYS A 6 28.17 -20.26 -7.91
C CYS A 6 28.02 -19.43 -9.20
N ASP A 7 29.12 -19.07 -9.86
CA ASP A 7 29.10 -18.22 -11.06
C ASP A 7 28.37 -18.85 -12.28
N THR A 8 28.13 -20.16 -12.26
CA THR A 8 27.48 -20.87 -13.38
C THR A 8 25.97 -20.93 -13.23
N CYS A 9 25.44 -21.07 -12.02
CA CYS A 9 24.01 -21.24 -11.78
C CYS A 9 23.43 -20.24 -10.78
N HIS A 10 24.24 -19.28 -10.33
CA HIS A 10 23.91 -18.20 -9.40
C HIS A 10 23.25 -18.62 -8.08
N ARG A 11 23.43 -19.89 -7.68
CA ARG A 11 22.92 -20.41 -6.40
C ARG A 11 23.97 -20.30 -5.30
N HIS A 12 23.50 -20.00 -4.10
CA HIS A 12 24.32 -19.98 -2.90
C HIS A 12 24.74 -21.40 -2.49
N VAL A 13 26.04 -21.61 -2.31
CA VAL A 13 26.64 -22.91 -1.97
C VAL A 13 27.59 -22.78 -0.79
N ARG A 14 27.77 -23.89 -0.07
CA ARG A 14 28.68 -23.94 1.09
C ARG A 14 30.14 -24.09 0.61
N PRO A 15 31.10 -23.36 1.21
CA PRO A 15 32.51 -23.37 0.77
C PRO A 15 33.24 -24.73 0.86
N SER A 16 32.67 -25.72 1.54
CA SER A 16 33.31 -27.00 1.85
C SER A 16 33.12 -28.09 0.78
N THR A 17 32.64 -27.74 -0.41
CA THR A 17 32.39 -28.69 -1.50
C THR A 17 33.33 -28.41 -2.67
N GLU A 18 34.03 -29.44 -3.18
CA GLU A 18 34.98 -29.32 -4.31
C GLU A 18 34.29 -28.90 -5.63
N GLY A 19 32.96 -28.91 -5.68
CA GLY A 19 32.13 -28.41 -6.77
C GLY A 19 30.70 -28.12 -6.33
N CYS A 20 29.98 -27.34 -7.14
CA CYS A 20 28.59 -26.97 -6.91
C CYS A 20 27.69 -28.22 -6.93
N PRO A 21 26.93 -28.51 -5.87
CA PRO A 21 26.07 -29.71 -5.81
C PRO A 21 24.87 -29.65 -6.77
N PHE A 22 24.57 -28.48 -7.33
CA PHE A 22 23.43 -28.28 -8.21
C PHE A 22 23.78 -28.47 -9.69
N CYS A 23 24.94 -28.00 -10.12
CA CYS A 23 25.33 -28.02 -11.54
C CYS A 23 26.67 -28.74 -11.81
N GLY A 24 27.39 -29.16 -10.76
CA GLY A 24 28.68 -29.85 -10.89
C GLY A 24 29.87 -28.95 -11.24
N ALA A 25 29.69 -27.62 -11.35
CA ALA A 25 30.76 -26.68 -11.67
C ALA A 25 31.81 -26.61 -10.54
N SER A 26 33.10 -26.55 -10.90
CA SER A 26 34.20 -26.43 -9.93
C SER A 26 34.21 -25.05 -9.28
N LEU A 27 34.22 -25.01 -7.95
CA LEU A 27 34.29 -23.76 -7.19
C LEU A 27 35.77 -23.41 -6.98
N GLN A 28 36.44 -22.85 -8.00
CA GLN A 28 37.80 -22.34 -7.83
C GLN A 28 37.77 -21.13 -6.88
N GLN A 29 38.36 -21.27 -5.69
CA GLN A 29 38.67 -20.09 -4.88
C GLN A 29 39.69 -19.22 -5.62
N PRO A 30 39.48 -17.89 -5.74
CA PRO A 30 40.54 -17.03 -6.22
C PRO A 30 41.71 -17.10 -5.23
N ALA A 31 42.88 -17.54 -5.72
CA ALA A 31 44.10 -17.51 -4.93
C ALA A 31 44.34 -16.07 -4.46
N LEU A 32 44.31 -15.87 -3.14
CA LEU A 32 44.60 -14.58 -2.51
C LEU A 32 45.93 -14.03 -3.07
N ALA A 33 45.84 -12.93 -3.81
CA ALA A 33 47.01 -12.18 -4.23
C ALA A 33 47.75 -11.67 -2.97
N PRO A 34 49.10 -11.76 -2.91
CA PRO A 34 49.85 -11.26 -1.76
C PRO A 34 49.76 -9.73 -1.70
N LEU A 35 49.25 -9.20 -0.58
CA LEU A 35 49.21 -7.78 -0.30
C LEU A 35 50.63 -7.17 -0.25
N PRO A 36 50.83 -5.98 -0.82
CA PRO A 36 52.12 -5.30 -0.79
C PRO A 36 52.35 -4.64 0.59
N ARG A 37 53.54 -4.83 1.18
CA ARG A 37 53.96 -4.36 2.51
C ARG A 37 54.41 -2.89 2.50
N TRP A 38 53.54 -1.95 2.88
CA TRP A 38 53.89 -0.52 3.00
C TRP A 38 52.97 0.14 4.02
N LEU A 39 53.56 0.96 4.88
CA LEU A 39 52.98 1.75 5.98
C LEU A 39 52.59 1.00 7.25
N GLY A 40 53.59 0.94 8.14
CA GLY A 40 53.37 0.85 9.58
C GLY A 40 53.23 2.22 10.24
N ALA A 41 52.78 2.13 11.50
CA ALA A 41 53.07 3.00 12.64
C ALA A 41 52.46 4.42 12.67
N LEU A 42 51.53 4.64 13.61
CA LEU A 42 51.45 5.75 14.59
C LEU A 42 50.19 5.53 15.46
N LEU A 43 50.32 5.01 16.69
CA LEU A 43 50.36 5.73 17.98
C LEU A 43 48.97 6.32 18.37
N LEU A 44 48.25 5.74 19.34
CA LEU A 44 48.30 5.94 20.81
C LEU A 44 47.54 7.19 21.33
N GLY A 45 46.59 6.96 22.25
CA GLY A 45 45.95 7.96 23.14
C GLY A 45 44.43 8.10 22.88
N GLY A 46 43.47 7.80 23.76
CA GLY A 46 43.48 7.67 25.21
C GLY A 46 43.11 9.00 25.89
N LEU A 47 41.83 9.22 26.23
CA LEU A 47 41.39 9.87 27.49
C LEU A 47 39.86 9.86 27.66
N ALA A 48 39.43 9.57 28.88
CA ALA A 48 38.07 9.66 29.40
C ALA A 48 37.91 10.92 30.28
N ILE A 49 36.71 11.51 30.31
CA ILE A 49 36.20 12.50 31.30
C ILE A 49 34.66 12.30 31.28
N THR A 50 33.98 11.67 32.26
CA THR A 50 33.27 12.25 33.45
C THR A 50 32.54 13.57 33.16
N GLY A 51 31.30 13.89 33.53
CA GLY A 51 30.31 13.38 34.50
C GLY A 51 29.42 14.57 34.97
N CYS A 52 28.23 14.25 35.52
CA CYS A 52 27.28 15.07 36.35
C CYS A 52 26.60 16.28 35.68
N GLY A 53 25.27 16.50 35.79
CA GLY A 53 24.34 16.53 36.94
C GLY A 53 23.68 17.93 36.92
N ASP A 54 22.53 18.29 37.48
CA ASP A 54 21.49 17.72 38.35
C ASP A 54 20.43 18.85 38.50
N ASP A 55 19.15 18.47 38.64
CA ASP A 55 18.01 19.07 39.35
C ASP A 55 17.72 20.59 39.44
N GLY A 56 16.43 20.94 39.27
CA GLY A 56 15.90 22.26 39.64
C GLY A 56 14.40 22.52 39.40
N SER A 57 13.55 21.96 40.27
CA SER A 57 12.30 22.52 40.84
C SER A 57 11.11 23.02 39.97
N ALA A 58 10.04 22.22 40.04
CA ALA A 58 8.70 22.53 40.60
C ALA A 58 8.16 23.98 40.63
N SER A 59 6.92 24.14 40.15
CA SER A 59 5.84 24.87 40.85
C SER A 59 4.48 24.38 40.33
N ASP A 60 3.67 23.85 41.25
CA ASP A 60 2.24 23.55 41.13
C ASP A 60 1.41 24.83 41.00
N ASP A 61 0.23 24.76 40.37
CA ASP A 61 -1.04 25.17 41.00
C ASP A 61 -2.24 24.63 40.21
N GLU A 62 -3.14 23.95 40.94
CA GLU A 62 -4.44 23.48 40.47
C GLU A 62 -5.49 24.58 40.52
N GLY A 63 -6.53 24.45 39.69
CA GLY A 63 -7.72 25.29 39.78
C GLY A 63 -8.89 24.73 38.99
N GLU A 64 -9.58 23.74 39.57
CA GLU A 64 -10.95 23.36 39.19
C GLU A 64 -11.89 24.56 39.19
N THR A 65 -12.90 24.58 38.32
CA THR A 65 -14.31 24.72 38.76
C THR A 65 -15.26 24.24 37.67
N SER A 66 -16.06 23.24 38.05
CA SER A 66 -17.25 22.74 37.37
C SER A 66 -18.44 23.71 37.51
N THR A 67 -19.30 23.85 36.50
CA THR A 67 -20.75 23.94 36.76
C THR A 67 -21.62 23.64 35.54
N THR A 68 -22.70 22.95 35.86
CA THR A 68 -23.75 22.31 35.07
C THR A 68 -24.85 23.27 34.58
N ASN A 69 -25.60 22.85 33.55
CA ASN A 69 -27.08 22.73 33.47
C ASN A 69 -27.50 22.65 31.98
N ALA A 70 -28.12 21.58 31.48
CA ALA A 70 -29.49 21.07 31.69
C ALA A 70 -30.56 21.65 30.72
N MET A 71 -31.01 20.78 29.81
CA MET A 71 -32.40 20.47 29.36
C MET A 71 -33.33 21.57 28.80
N MET A 72 -33.88 21.29 27.60
CA MET A 72 -35.31 21.34 27.16
C MET A 72 -35.34 21.01 25.66
N ASP A 73 -35.95 19.93 25.15
CA ASP A 73 -37.37 19.53 25.14
C ASP A 73 -38.27 20.41 24.25
N ALA A 74 -38.79 19.79 23.18
CA ALA A 74 -40.20 19.81 22.70
C ALA A 74 -40.20 19.50 21.17
N ASP A 75 -40.57 18.31 20.69
CA ASP A 75 -41.91 17.70 20.60
C ASP A 75 -42.65 18.07 19.28
N THR A 76 -43.35 17.06 18.77
CA THR A 76 -44.58 17.11 17.96
C THR A 76 -44.40 17.18 16.43
N GLU A 77 -45.08 16.42 15.57
CA GLU A 77 -45.90 15.19 15.61
C GLU A 77 -46.42 15.02 14.16
N THR A 78 -46.88 13.81 13.82
CA THR A 78 -48.08 13.57 12.97
C THR A 78 -47.96 13.71 11.44
N THR A 79 -48.55 12.88 10.57
CA THR A 79 -49.28 11.58 10.59
C THR A 79 -49.68 11.26 9.12
N ALA A 80 -50.06 10.00 8.88
CA ALA A 80 -50.92 9.45 7.82
C ALA A 80 -50.26 9.08 6.48
N GLU A 81 -50.12 7.79 6.18
CA GLU A 81 -51.15 6.82 5.76
C GLU A 81 -51.64 7.02 4.32
N THR A 82 -51.54 5.95 3.52
CA THR A 82 -52.64 5.23 2.81
C THR A 82 -51.96 4.31 1.77
N THR A 83 -51.73 3.01 2.03
CA THR A 83 -52.58 1.81 1.80
C THR A 83 -53.11 1.57 0.37
N ALA A 84 -53.07 0.26 0.05
CA ALA A 84 -53.88 -0.50 -0.92
C ALA A 84 -53.42 -0.44 -2.40
N ASP A 85 -53.46 -1.50 -3.20
CA ASP A 85 -53.91 -2.89 -3.09
C ASP A 85 -53.47 -3.57 -4.42
N THR A 86 -52.87 -4.78 -4.40
CA THR A 86 -53.51 -6.09 -4.62
C THR A 86 -53.51 -6.65 -6.06
N ALA A 87 -53.34 -7.98 -6.07
CA ALA A 87 -53.72 -9.02 -7.04
C ALA A 87 -52.75 -9.24 -8.21
N GLU A 88 -51.95 -10.31 -8.13
CA GLU A 88 -52.32 -11.72 -8.43
C GLU A 88 -52.39 -11.98 -9.94
N THR A 89 -51.65 -12.98 -10.42
CA THR A 89 -52.22 -14.27 -10.89
C THR A 89 -51.14 -15.04 -11.69
N THR A 90 -50.78 -16.21 -11.16
CA THR A 90 -50.49 -17.54 -11.77
C THR A 90 -50.07 -17.62 -13.26
N THR A 91 -49.24 -18.57 -13.71
CA THR A 91 -49.53 -20.01 -13.71
C THR A 91 -48.30 -20.82 -14.18
N ASP A 92 -48.18 -22.01 -13.59
CA ASP A 92 -47.50 -23.25 -13.94
C ASP A 92 -46.89 -23.45 -15.35
N THR A 93 -45.77 -24.19 -15.40
CA THR A 93 -45.75 -25.53 -16.04
C THR A 93 -44.54 -26.35 -15.59
N SER A 94 -44.86 -27.57 -15.13
CA SER A 94 -44.01 -28.70 -14.77
C SER A 94 -43.37 -29.37 -16.00
N ALA A 95 -42.20 -29.99 -15.84
CA ALA A 95 -42.04 -31.45 -15.86
C ALA A 95 -40.71 -31.98 -16.45
N GLU A 96 -40.34 -33.13 -15.88
CA GLU A 96 -39.52 -34.23 -16.41
C GLU A 96 -38.02 -34.32 -16.11
N MET A 97 -37.77 -35.27 -15.19
CA MET A 97 -36.63 -36.18 -15.08
C MET A 97 -36.00 -36.64 -16.39
N SER A 98 -34.69 -36.89 -16.35
CA SER A 98 -34.11 -38.07 -16.97
C SER A 98 -32.91 -38.55 -16.16
N THR A 99 -33.04 -39.77 -15.65
CA THR A 99 -31.99 -40.66 -15.17
C THR A 99 -31.20 -41.21 -16.36
N ASP A 100 -29.87 -41.25 -16.26
CA ASP A 100 -29.13 -42.34 -16.88
C ASP A 100 -27.88 -42.69 -16.04
N THR A 101 -27.78 -43.98 -15.73
CA THR A 101 -26.74 -44.63 -14.94
C THR A 101 -26.17 -45.71 -15.82
N LEU A 102 -24.86 -45.75 -16.06
CA LEU A 102 -24.00 -46.96 -16.16
C LEU A 102 -22.67 -46.64 -16.84
N GLY A 103 -21.56 -47.07 -16.23
CA GLY A 103 -20.26 -47.13 -16.90
C GLY A 103 -19.05 -47.18 -15.98
N GLU A 104 -18.99 -48.16 -15.09
CA GLU A 104 -17.81 -48.51 -14.31
C GLU A 104 -16.85 -49.36 -15.15
N GLU A 105 -15.62 -48.89 -15.36
CA GLU A 105 -14.45 -49.69 -15.75
C GLU A 105 -13.19 -48.92 -15.29
N THR A 106 -12.63 -49.25 -14.11
CA THR A 106 -11.19 -49.05 -13.89
C THR A 106 -10.60 -50.32 -13.29
N THR A 107 -9.68 -50.88 -14.05
CA THR A 107 -8.91 -52.09 -13.75
C THR A 107 -7.73 -51.76 -12.83
N ASN A 108 -7.48 -52.69 -11.91
CA ASN A 108 -6.33 -52.82 -11.01
C ASN A 108 -4.99 -52.26 -11.51
N GLY A 109 -4.27 -51.67 -10.57
CA GLY A 109 -2.83 -51.41 -10.64
C GLY A 109 -2.29 -51.06 -9.25
N GLU A 110 -2.30 -52.02 -8.32
CA GLU A 110 -1.37 -51.99 -7.19
C GLU A 110 0.06 -52.16 -7.70
N ASP A 111 0.89 -51.13 -7.54
CA ASP A 111 2.33 -51.26 -7.35
C ASP A 111 2.83 -50.12 -6.46
N ASP A 112 3.25 -50.51 -5.26
CA ASP A 112 4.02 -49.72 -4.31
C ASP A 112 5.30 -49.15 -4.95
N ASN A 113 5.44 -47.82 -4.97
CA ASN A 113 6.76 -47.21 -4.87
C ASN A 113 6.73 -45.73 -4.44
N GLY A 114 7.18 -45.48 -3.21
CA GLY A 114 8.04 -44.32 -2.92
C GLY A 114 7.36 -42.96 -2.72
N GLY A 115 6.38 -42.88 -1.82
CA GLY A 115 6.03 -41.59 -1.20
C GLY A 115 7.18 -41.08 -0.33
N SER A 116 8.14 -40.37 -0.94
CA SER A 116 9.15 -39.62 -0.19
C SER A 116 8.50 -38.38 0.39
N PHE A 117 7.91 -38.53 1.58
CA PHE A 117 7.55 -37.42 2.46
C PHE A 117 8.85 -36.75 2.91
N TYR A 118 9.40 -35.88 2.06
CA TYR A 118 10.33 -34.86 2.53
C TYR A 118 9.53 -33.87 3.37
N ALA A 119 9.19 -34.27 4.60
CA ALA A 119 9.18 -33.31 5.69
C ALA A 119 10.62 -32.88 5.91
N GLY A 120 11.07 -31.94 5.07
CA GLY A 120 12.15 -31.06 5.47
C GLY A 120 11.77 -30.43 6.82
N PRO A 121 12.74 -30.02 7.64
CA PRO A 121 12.42 -29.18 8.79
C PRO A 121 11.50 -28.05 8.29
N ALA A 122 10.42 -27.76 9.02
CA ALA A 122 9.54 -26.64 8.71
C ALA A 122 10.44 -25.48 8.31
N PRO A 123 10.29 -24.91 7.10
CA PRO A 123 11.09 -23.76 6.75
C PRO A 123 10.90 -22.78 7.89
N ASP A 124 11.99 -22.29 8.46
CA ASP A 124 11.94 -21.16 9.36
C ASP A 124 11.14 -20.10 8.58
N PHE A 125 9.88 -19.89 8.99
CA PHE A 125 8.90 -19.05 8.29
C PHE A 125 9.44 -17.63 8.26
N LEU A 126 10.24 -17.35 7.23
CA LEU A 126 10.20 -16.05 6.61
C LEU A 126 8.84 -16.03 5.94
N ASP A 127 8.00 -15.05 6.28
CA ASP A 127 6.77 -14.75 5.55
C ASP A 127 7.18 -14.41 4.12
N ILE A 128 7.26 -15.43 3.27
CA ILE A 128 7.45 -15.27 1.84
C ILE A 128 6.03 -15.04 1.32
N PRO A 129 5.74 -13.90 0.66
CA PRO A 129 4.46 -13.70 0.02
C PRO A 129 4.18 -14.87 -0.94
N GLU A 130 2.92 -15.31 -1.03
CA GLU A 130 2.58 -16.51 -1.81
C GLU A 130 2.84 -16.32 -3.31
N CYS A 131 2.83 -15.07 -3.78
CA CYS A 131 3.12 -14.64 -5.13
C CYS A 131 3.79 -13.25 -5.16
N ASP A 132 4.40 -12.90 -6.28
CA ASP A 132 4.98 -11.59 -6.55
C ASP A 132 3.99 -10.74 -7.39
N PRO A 133 3.52 -9.58 -6.87
CA PRO A 133 2.55 -8.75 -7.58
C PRO A 133 3.09 -8.15 -8.89
N TRP A 134 4.42 -8.06 -9.07
CA TRP A 134 5.06 -7.65 -10.32
C TRP A 134 5.12 -8.76 -11.34
N ALA A 135 5.35 -10.00 -10.89
CA ALA A 135 5.50 -11.15 -11.77
C ALA A 135 4.16 -11.81 -12.12
N GLN A 136 3.13 -11.61 -11.30
CA GLN A 136 1.82 -12.28 -11.40
C GLN A 136 1.99 -13.81 -11.54
N ASP A 137 2.85 -14.40 -10.70
CA ASP A 137 3.35 -15.78 -10.83
C ASP A 137 2.46 -16.85 -10.16
N CYS A 138 1.14 -16.64 -10.20
CA CYS A 138 0.14 -17.58 -9.74
C CYS A 138 -0.11 -18.73 -10.74
N PRO A 139 -0.64 -19.87 -10.28
CA PRO A 139 -1.13 -20.94 -11.16
C PRO A 139 -2.16 -20.45 -12.19
N ASP A 140 -2.29 -21.19 -13.30
CA ASP A 140 -3.27 -20.88 -14.34
C ASP A 140 -4.69 -20.77 -13.76
N GLY A 141 -5.36 -19.64 -14.02
CA GLY A 141 -6.71 -19.36 -13.52
C GLY A 141 -6.75 -18.59 -12.19
N GLU A 142 -5.60 -18.24 -11.64
CA GLU A 142 -5.46 -17.40 -10.44
C GLU A 142 -4.69 -16.12 -10.77
N LYS A 143 -4.90 -15.07 -9.96
CA LYS A 143 -4.15 -13.80 -10.03
C LYS A 143 -3.53 -13.47 -8.68
N CYS A 144 -2.42 -12.74 -8.71
CA CYS A 144 -1.76 -12.28 -7.50
C CYS A 144 -2.39 -10.96 -7.04
N THR A 145 -2.83 -10.92 -5.79
CA THR A 145 -3.55 -9.78 -5.20
C THR A 145 -3.08 -9.52 -3.76
N GLN A 146 -3.36 -8.33 -3.26
CA GLN A 146 -3.10 -7.98 -1.88
C GLN A 146 -4.22 -8.54 -0.97
N GLN A 147 -3.80 -9.22 0.09
CA GLN A 147 -4.65 -9.53 1.23
C GLN A 147 -4.18 -8.70 2.43
N ILE A 148 -5.12 -8.05 3.11
CA ILE A 148 -4.84 -7.30 4.34
C ILE A 148 -5.41 -8.10 5.51
N ASP A 149 -4.53 -8.75 6.26
CA ASP A 149 -4.86 -9.51 7.45
C ASP A 149 -4.58 -8.68 8.71
N GLY A 150 -5.44 -7.69 8.97
CA GLY A 150 -5.52 -6.91 10.20
C GLY A 150 -4.22 -6.81 11.04
N GLU A 151 -4.08 -7.70 12.03
CA GLU A 151 -2.93 -7.70 12.96
C GLU A 151 -1.61 -8.21 12.36
N ASN A 152 -1.67 -9.01 11.29
CA ASN A 152 -0.53 -9.58 10.58
C ASN A 152 -0.04 -8.72 9.41
N GLY A 153 -0.75 -7.63 9.08
CA GLY A 153 -0.41 -6.70 8.02
C GLY A 153 -0.87 -7.16 6.64
N SER A 154 -0.26 -6.62 5.59
CA SER A 154 -0.58 -6.94 4.20
C SER A 154 0.36 -8.00 3.64
N SER A 155 -0.16 -8.89 2.80
CA SER A 155 0.58 -9.94 2.09
C SER A 155 0.04 -10.09 0.67
N ASN A 156 0.75 -10.87 -0.18
CA ASN A 156 0.26 -11.24 -1.49
C ASN A 156 -0.18 -12.70 -1.53
N VAL A 157 -1.36 -12.94 -2.09
CA VAL A 157 -2.03 -14.24 -2.18
C VAL A 157 -2.48 -14.51 -3.62
N CYS A 158 -2.45 -15.78 -4.02
CA CYS A 158 -3.07 -16.21 -5.27
C CYS A 158 -4.57 -16.48 -5.05
N VAL A 159 -5.42 -15.77 -5.77
CA VAL A 159 -6.88 -15.97 -5.73
C VAL A 159 -7.41 -16.39 -7.10
N PRO A 160 -8.47 -17.22 -7.16
CA PRO A 160 -9.15 -17.52 -8.41
C PRO A 160 -9.60 -16.24 -9.12
N ILE A 161 -9.40 -16.18 -10.45
CA ILE A 161 -9.96 -15.11 -11.27
C ILE A 161 -11.46 -15.37 -11.40
N THR A 162 -12.28 -14.54 -10.76
CA THR A 162 -13.74 -14.71 -10.71
C THR A 162 -14.49 -13.84 -11.72
N GLY A 163 -13.85 -12.82 -12.28
CA GLY A 163 -14.43 -11.92 -13.28
C GLY A 163 -13.44 -11.47 -14.36
N ASP A 164 -13.95 -10.67 -15.29
CA ASP A 164 -13.25 -10.20 -16.49
C ASP A 164 -13.29 -8.68 -16.65
N ASP A 165 -13.67 -7.93 -15.61
CA ASP A 165 -13.74 -6.46 -15.65
C ASP A 165 -12.35 -5.87 -15.96
N ALA A 166 -12.32 -4.97 -16.95
CA ALA A 166 -11.10 -4.34 -17.44
C ALA A 166 -10.75 -3.09 -16.61
N PRO A 167 -9.48 -2.61 -16.65
CA PRO A 167 -9.13 -1.34 -16.04
C PRO A 167 -10.06 -0.19 -16.45
N GLY A 168 -10.55 0.55 -15.45
CA GLY A 168 -11.53 1.64 -15.59
C GLY A 168 -12.99 1.20 -15.51
N GLU A 169 -13.28 -0.10 -15.48
CA GLU A 169 -14.64 -0.62 -15.28
C GLU A 169 -14.98 -0.73 -13.78
N PRO A 170 -16.27 -0.59 -13.41
CA PRO A 170 -16.69 -0.78 -12.03
C PRO A 170 -16.50 -2.23 -11.59
N CYS A 171 -16.16 -2.45 -10.32
CA CYS A 171 -15.87 -3.78 -9.78
C CYS A 171 -16.40 -3.98 -8.36
N THR A 172 -16.40 -5.22 -7.92
CA THR A 172 -16.72 -5.61 -6.54
C THR A 172 -15.53 -6.30 -5.89
N SER A 173 -15.24 -5.97 -4.63
CA SER A 173 -14.29 -6.69 -3.79
C SER A 173 -15.03 -7.67 -2.86
N ASP A 174 -14.47 -8.86 -2.66
CA ASP A 174 -14.89 -9.82 -1.64
C ASP A 174 -14.32 -9.48 -0.25
N GLY A 175 -13.63 -8.34 -0.14
CA GLY A 175 -13.11 -7.77 1.08
C GLY A 175 -11.62 -8.04 1.30
N PRO A 176 -10.98 -7.19 2.14
CA PRO A 176 -9.52 -7.14 2.30
C PRO A 176 -8.90 -8.45 2.81
N LEU A 177 -9.65 -9.23 3.60
CA LEU A 177 -9.20 -10.51 4.13
C LEU A 177 -9.08 -11.61 3.06
N THR A 178 -9.71 -11.45 1.90
CA THR A 178 -9.62 -12.45 0.83
C THR A 178 -8.70 -11.97 -0.30
N GLY A 179 -8.65 -10.66 -0.55
CA GLY A 179 -7.99 -10.07 -1.71
C GLY A 179 -8.71 -10.36 -3.04
N SER A 180 -9.80 -11.12 -3.04
CA SER A 180 -10.56 -11.48 -4.24
C SER A 180 -11.44 -10.31 -4.69
N ASP A 181 -11.55 -10.15 -6.00
CA ASP A 181 -12.33 -9.10 -6.64
C ASP A 181 -12.76 -9.52 -8.06
N SER A 182 -13.69 -8.78 -8.66
CA SER A 182 -14.25 -9.09 -10.00
C SER A 182 -13.39 -8.65 -11.18
N CYS A 183 -12.27 -7.95 -10.95
CA CYS A 183 -11.38 -7.51 -12.01
C CYS A 183 -10.63 -8.68 -12.65
N SER A 184 -10.33 -8.51 -13.94
CA SER A 184 -9.45 -9.40 -14.70
C SER A 184 -8.06 -9.56 -14.04
N ALA A 185 -7.30 -10.57 -14.48
CA ALA A 185 -6.02 -10.96 -13.89
C ALA A 185 -5.00 -9.83 -13.73
N GLY A 186 -5.02 -8.83 -14.62
CA GLY A 186 -4.08 -7.71 -14.63
C GLY A 186 -4.55 -6.49 -13.83
N ALA A 187 -5.62 -6.61 -13.05
CA ALA A 187 -6.23 -5.48 -12.35
C ALA A 187 -6.65 -5.82 -10.91
N TYR A 188 -6.69 -4.77 -10.11
CA TYR A 188 -7.10 -4.76 -8.71
C TYR A 188 -8.33 -3.87 -8.54
N CYS A 189 -9.27 -4.25 -7.69
CA CYS A 189 -10.45 -3.45 -7.42
C CYS A 189 -10.16 -2.40 -6.34
N LEU A 190 -9.97 -1.15 -6.74
CA LEU A 190 -9.74 -0.03 -5.82
C LEU A 190 -11.10 0.55 -5.39
N LEU A 191 -11.39 0.50 -4.09
CA LEU A 191 -12.63 1.02 -3.52
C LEU A 191 -12.48 2.50 -3.13
N ASP A 192 -13.54 3.27 -3.36
CA ASP A 192 -13.68 4.64 -2.89
C ASP A 192 -14.27 4.73 -1.47
N ALA A 193 -14.51 5.96 -0.99
CA ALA A 193 -15.11 6.19 0.33
C ALA A 193 -16.59 5.74 0.46
N ASN A 194 -17.25 5.40 -0.65
CA ASN A 194 -18.62 4.91 -0.72
C ASN A 194 -18.70 3.39 -0.94
N ASP A 195 -17.57 2.68 -0.86
CA ASP A 195 -17.42 1.27 -1.21
C ASP A 195 -17.73 0.97 -2.69
N GLU A 196 -17.63 1.98 -3.58
CA GLU A 196 -17.74 1.82 -5.02
C GLU A 196 -16.35 1.51 -5.60
N GLY A 197 -16.22 0.38 -6.30
CA GLY A 197 -14.94 -0.10 -6.82
C GLY A 197 -14.70 0.26 -8.28
N THR A 198 -13.46 0.59 -8.62
CA THR A 198 -12.97 0.69 -10.00
C THR A 198 -11.74 -0.20 -10.19
N CYS A 199 -11.72 -0.98 -11.28
CA CYS A 199 -10.55 -1.77 -11.62
C CYS A 199 -9.38 -0.87 -12.02
N VAL A 200 -8.24 -1.01 -11.35
CA VAL A 200 -6.98 -0.33 -11.69
C VAL A 200 -5.94 -1.36 -12.11
N PRO A 201 -5.10 -1.09 -13.13
CA PRO A 201 -4.12 -2.06 -13.57
C PRO A 201 -3.00 -2.23 -12.55
N TYR A 202 -2.43 -3.43 -12.44
CA TYR A 202 -1.16 -3.62 -11.72
C TYR A 202 -0.01 -2.93 -12.46
N CYS A 203 1.01 -2.52 -11.71
CA CYS A 203 2.26 -2.05 -12.29
C CYS A 203 2.98 -3.18 -13.03
N GLU A 204 3.62 -2.83 -14.15
CA GLU A 204 4.53 -3.71 -14.86
C GLU A 204 5.99 -3.36 -14.53
N GLY A 205 6.92 -4.22 -14.96
CA GLY A 205 8.36 -3.97 -14.81
C GLY A 205 8.91 -4.46 -13.49
N SER A 206 9.47 -3.56 -12.67
CA SER A 206 10.08 -3.89 -11.38
C SER A 206 9.99 -2.71 -10.41
N PRO A 207 10.18 -2.91 -9.10
CA PRO A 207 10.18 -1.82 -8.13
C PRO A 207 11.14 -0.66 -8.46
N ASP A 208 12.31 -0.96 -9.03
CA ASP A 208 13.32 0.05 -9.38
C ASP A 208 13.04 0.74 -10.73
N GLN A 209 12.19 0.13 -11.57
CA GLN A 209 11.83 0.60 -12.90
C GLN A 209 10.35 0.29 -13.16
N PRO A 210 9.44 0.94 -12.41
CA PRO A 210 8.02 0.68 -12.55
C PRO A 210 7.51 1.21 -13.89
N VAL A 211 6.57 0.49 -14.49
CA VAL A 211 5.99 0.83 -15.79
C VAL A 211 4.47 0.88 -15.67
N CYS A 212 3.91 1.99 -16.14
CA CYS A 212 2.47 2.21 -16.31
C CYS A 212 2.21 2.82 -17.70
N ALA A 213 0.95 2.81 -18.13
CA ALA A 213 0.53 3.49 -19.36
C ALA A 213 0.80 5.01 -19.27
N GLU A 214 0.90 5.67 -20.43
CA GLU A 214 1.08 7.13 -20.48
C GLU A 214 -0.04 7.85 -19.71
N GLY A 215 0.32 8.87 -18.92
CA GLY A 215 -0.61 9.58 -18.04
C GLY A 215 -0.93 8.86 -16.74
N SER A 216 -0.17 7.81 -16.40
CA SER A 216 -0.24 7.12 -15.12
C SER A 216 1.15 6.84 -14.58
N ALA A 217 1.26 6.74 -13.26
CA ALA A 217 2.47 6.30 -12.58
C ALA A 217 2.14 5.22 -11.56
N CYS A 218 3.16 4.42 -11.21
CA CYS A 218 2.97 3.29 -10.32
C CYS A 218 2.94 3.79 -8.89
N SER A 219 1.87 3.45 -8.18
CA SER A 219 1.85 3.56 -6.74
C SER A 219 2.20 2.24 -6.09
N ILE A 220 3.16 2.30 -5.18
CA ILE A 220 3.69 1.16 -4.44
C ILE A 220 3.41 1.42 -2.97
N THR A 221 2.43 0.71 -2.40
CA THR A 221 2.00 0.88 -1.00
C THR A 221 2.15 -0.41 -0.21
N ASP A 222 1.98 -0.30 1.12
CA ASP A 222 2.00 -1.44 2.05
C ASP A 222 3.23 -2.34 1.87
N ASP A 223 4.41 -1.72 1.95
CA ASP A 223 5.71 -2.39 1.77
C ASP A 223 5.86 -3.14 0.42
N GLY A 224 5.13 -2.69 -0.60
CA GLY A 224 5.17 -3.24 -1.96
C GLY A 224 4.19 -4.38 -2.21
N THR A 225 3.27 -4.65 -1.28
CA THR A 225 2.23 -5.66 -1.46
C THR A 225 1.09 -5.19 -2.36
N LEU A 226 0.89 -3.87 -2.51
CA LEU A 226 -0.02 -3.31 -3.51
C LEU A 226 0.76 -2.43 -4.48
N THR A 227 0.70 -2.78 -5.76
CA THR A 227 1.43 -2.10 -6.84
C THR A 227 0.51 -1.82 -8.02
N ILE A 228 -0.12 -0.66 -8.02
CA ILE A 228 -1.18 -0.30 -8.98
C ILE A 228 -0.83 0.97 -9.76
N CYS A 229 -1.22 1.00 -11.02
CA CYS A 229 -1.08 2.17 -11.87
C CYS A 229 -2.26 3.12 -11.64
N LEU A 230 -1.96 4.34 -11.23
CA LEU A 230 -2.95 5.39 -11.00
C LEU A 230 -2.71 6.56 -11.95
N PRO A 231 -3.77 7.28 -12.37
CA PRO A 231 -3.62 8.48 -13.19
C PRO A 231 -2.77 9.53 -12.47
N THR A 232 -1.84 10.14 -13.21
CA THR A 232 -1.13 11.32 -12.73
C THR A 232 -2.02 12.55 -12.85
N CYS A 233 -1.86 13.51 -11.94
CA CYS A 233 -2.73 14.67 -11.84
C CYS A 233 -1.99 15.94 -11.40
N ASP A 234 -2.67 17.08 -11.47
CA ASP A 234 -2.20 18.37 -10.98
C ASP A 234 -2.82 18.67 -9.59
N PRO A 235 -2.00 18.89 -8.54
CA PRO A 235 -2.50 19.08 -7.18
C PRO A 235 -3.22 20.42 -6.94
N ILE A 236 -3.13 21.38 -7.86
CA ILE A 236 -3.86 22.65 -7.78
C ILE A 236 -5.15 22.54 -8.61
N ALA A 237 -5.08 21.96 -9.82
CA ALA A 237 -6.24 21.83 -10.70
C ALA A 237 -7.22 20.73 -10.27
N GLN A 238 -6.74 19.72 -9.54
CA GLN A 238 -7.53 18.57 -9.06
C GLN A 238 -8.30 17.87 -10.19
N ASP A 239 -7.59 17.48 -11.24
CA ASP A 239 -8.13 16.87 -12.46
C ASP A 239 -8.37 15.35 -12.34
N CYS A 240 -8.80 14.90 -11.16
CA CYS A 240 -9.24 13.53 -10.87
C CYS A 240 -10.76 13.35 -11.03
N GLY A 241 -11.25 12.11 -10.90
CA GLY A 241 -12.69 11.84 -10.87
C GLY A 241 -13.37 12.39 -9.62
N ASP A 242 -14.70 12.52 -9.63
CA ASP A 242 -15.47 13.16 -8.53
C ASP A 242 -15.28 12.51 -7.15
N ALA A 243 -14.90 11.23 -7.09
CA ALA A 243 -14.66 10.46 -5.86
C ALA A 243 -13.17 10.42 -5.43
N ASP A 244 -12.29 11.02 -6.23
CA ASP A 244 -10.84 10.98 -6.05
C ASP A 244 -10.29 12.40 -5.81
N GLY A 245 -9.12 12.46 -5.17
CA GLY A 245 -8.31 13.67 -5.09
C GLY A 245 -6.92 13.44 -5.66
N CYS A 246 -6.26 14.53 -6.04
CA CYS A 246 -4.88 14.50 -6.50
C CYS A 246 -3.93 14.65 -5.31
N TYR A 247 -3.19 13.58 -4.99
CA TYR A 247 -2.37 13.49 -3.79
C TYR A 247 -0.93 13.15 -4.09
N TRP A 248 -0.01 13.70 -3.29
CA TRP A 248 1.40 13.36 -3.36
C TRP A 248 1.65 11.95 -2.83
N SER A 249 2.21 11.09 -3.67
CA SER A 249 2.57 9.69 -3.35
C SER A 249 3.97 9.55 -2.75
N GLY A 250 4.75 10.63 -2.69
CA GLY A 250 6.17 10.60 -2.38
C GLY A 250 7.07 10.74 -3.60
N GLN A 251 6.54 10.47 -4.80
CA GLN A 251 7.28 10.58 -6.07
C GLN A 251 6.50 11.34 -7.15
N ASP A 252 5.20 11.07 -7.25
CA ASP A 252 4.30 11.66 -8.23
C ASP A 252 3.02 12.14 -7.56
N PHE A 253 2.27 12.98 -8.26
CA PHE A 253 0.89 13.30 -7.90
C PHE A 253 -0.05 12.32 -8.58
N LEU A 254 -0.82 11.58 -7.78
CA LEU A 254 -1.67 10.48 -8.23
C LEU A 254 -3.12 10.69 -7.79
N CYS A 255 -4.06 10.31 -8.65
CA CYS A 255 -5.47 10.25 -8.29
C CYS A 255 -5.72 9.06 -7.35
N TYR A 256 -6.21 9.37 -6.16
CA TYR A 256 -6.51 8.42 -5.10
C TYR A 256 -7.88 8.71 -4.51
N PRO A 257 -8.60 7.68 -4.04
CA PRO A 257 -9.80 7.87 -3.25
C PRO A 257 -9.56 8.81 -2.08
N THR A 258 -10.46 9.79 -1.96
CA THR A 258 -10.42 10.79 -0.90
C THR A 258 -11.30 10.40 0.28
N PHE A 259 -10.80 10.64 1.50
CA PHE A 259 -11.55 10.46 2.75
C PHE A 259 -11.72 11.78 3.53
N ALA A 260 -11.27 12.88 2.90
CA ALA A 260 -11.35 14.31 3.18
C ALA A 260 -11.74 14.83 4.58
N GLU A 261 -10.74 15.37 5.27
CA GLU A 261 -10.82 16.40 6.31
C GLU A 261 -10.51 17.80 5.71
N SER A 262 -10.96 18.87 6.38
CA SER A 262 -10.76 20.25 5.90
C SER A 262 -9.38 20.84 6.25
N VAL A 263 -9.06 22.01 5.68
CA VAL A 263 -7.82 22.74 6.02
C VAL A 263 -7.69 22.98 7.53
N GLY A 264 -6.49 22.77 8.07
CA GLY A 264 -6.17 22.89 9.49
C GLY A 264 -6.57 21.67 10.34
N GLU A 265 -7.34 20.73 9.80
CA GLU A 265 -7.76 19.55 10.55
C GLU A 265 -6.64 18.50 10.65
N PRO A 266 -6.61 17.69 11.73
CA PRO A 266 -5.65 16.61 11.89
C PRO A 266 -5.72 15.58 10.77
N CYS A 267 -4.57 15.06 10.37
CA CYS A 267 -4.47 14.05 9.32
C CYS A 267 -3.40 13.00 9.66
N THR A 268 -3.52 11.83 9.05
CA THR A 268 -2.58 10.71 9.22
C THR A 268 -1.97 10.23 7.90
N SER A 269 -2.45 10.76 6.77
CA SER A 269 -2.04 10.42 5.41
C SER A 269 -2.44 11.53 4.44
N SER A 270 -1.85 11.57 3.24
CA SER A 270 -2.13 12.60 2.24
C SER A 270 -3.61 12.63 1.85
N ASN A 271 -4.23 11.47 1.61
CA ASN A 271 -5.62 11.36 1.15
C ASN A 271 -6.66 11.42 2.28
N ALA A 272 -6.20 11.57 3.54
CA ALA A 272 -7.06 11.97 4.64
C ALA A 272 -7.43 13.47 4.54
N CYS A 273 -6.69 14.28 3.78
CA CYS A 273 -7.04 15.66 3.53
C CYS A 273 -7.95 15.81 2.31
N ALA A 274 -8.79 16.84 2.28
CA ALA A 274 -9.60 17.16 1.11
C ALA A 274 -8.75 17.38 -0.16
N PRO A 275 -9.32 17.15 -1.36
CA PRO A 275 -8.65 17.49 -2.63
C PRO A 275 -8.08 18.91 -2.62
N GLY A 276 -6.81 19.06 -3.05
CA GLY A 276 -6.08 20.33 -3.03
C GLY A 276 -5.26 20.57 -1.76
N LEU A 277 -5.34 19.67 -0.79
CA LEU A 277 -4.62 19.75 0.47
C LEU A 277 -3.56 18.63 0.61
N TYR A 278 -2.61 18.87 1.50
CA TYR A 278 -1.54 17.94 1.84
C TYR A 278 -1.34 17.87 3.36
N CYS A 279 -1.02 16.68 3.85
CA CYS A 279 -0.81 16.43 5.27
C CYS A 279 0.65 16.75 5.64
N VAL A 280 0.86 17.78 6.46
CA VAL A 280 2.20 18.20 6.93
C VAL A 280 2.26 18.16 8.45
N GLY A 281 3.48 18.10 9.01
CA GLY A 281 3.71 18.08 10.46
C GLY A 281 3.09 19.28 11.19
N GLU A 282 2.73 19.08 12.47
CA GLU A 282 2.08 20.10 13.31
C GLU A 282 2.86 21.43 13.38
N GLU A 283 4.18 21.37 13.24
CA GLU A 283 5.06 22.54 13.26
C GLU A 283 4.84 23.48 12.06
N PHE A 284 4.28 22.97 10.97
CA PHE A 284 4.07 23.69 9.71
C PHE A 284 2.67 24.30 9.59
N VAL A 285 1.74 24.00 10.50
CA VAL A 285 0.35 24.48 10.43
C VAL A 285 -0.03 25.22 11.72
N PRO A 286 -0.50 26.47 11.63
CA PRO A 286 -0.94 27.21 12.81
C PRO A 286 -2.11 26.49 13.51
N ALA A 287 -2.03 26.39 14.84
CA ALA A 287 -3.09 25.82 15.68
C ALA A 287 -3.51 24.38 15.33
N CYS A 288 -2.59 23.57 14.80
CA CYS A 288 -2.82 22.15 14.57
C CYS A 288 -3.13 21.41 15.89
N GLU A 289 -4.26 20.69 15.96
CA GLU A 289 -4.69 19.90 17.13
C GLU A 289 -4.34 18.40 17.00
N GLY A 290 -3.25 18.07 16.30
CA GLY A 290 -2.74 16.72 16.12
C GLY A 290 -1.26 16.73 15.74
N ASN A 291 -0.65 15.56 15.47
CA ASN A 291 0.77 15.49 15.08
C ASN A 291 1.04 16.00 13.65
N SER A 292 -0.01 16.13 12.83
CA SER A 292 0.03 16.58 11.44
C SER A 292 -1.33 17.14 11.09
N CYS A 293 -1.38 18.17 10.24
CA CYS A 293 -2.62 18.81 9.80
C CYS A 293 -2.61 19.12 8.30
N CYS A 294 -3.82 19.23 7.74
CA CYS A 294 -4.02 19.53 6.33
C CYS A 294 -3.71 20.99 6.01
N THR A 295 -2.94 21.24 4.96
CA THR A 295 -2.70 22.59 4.41
C THR A 295 -2.79 22.59 2.88
N ASN A 296 -3.05 23.74 2.27
CA ASN A 296 -3.31 23.82 0.83
C ASN A 296 -2.03 23.97 0.00
N PHE A 297 -2.03 23.38 -1.20
CA PHE A 297 -1.07 23.73 -2.25
C PHE A 297 -1.32 25.16 -2.75
N CYS A 298 -0.28 25.80 -3.29
CA CYS A 298 -0.33 27.17 -3.77
C CYS A 298 0.59 27.38 -4.97
N GLU A 299 0.32 28.42 -5.77
CA GLU A 299 1.21 28.85 -6.85
C GLU A 299 2.24 29.86 -6.31
N LEU A 300 3.53 29.65 -6.58
CA LEU A 300 4.59 30.53 -6.06
C LEU A 300 4.53 31.96 -6.63
N ASP A 301 4.08 32.11 -7.88
CA ASP A 301 3.91 33.40 -8.54
C ASP A 301 2.57 34.10 -8.20
N ASN A 302 1.64 33.37 -7.59
CA ASN A 302 0.35 33.86 -7.14
C ASN A 302 -0.04 33.22 -5.78
N PRO A 303 0.72 33.53 -4.71
CA PRO A 303 0.63 32.80 -3.45
C PRO A 303 -0.71 33.04 -2.75
N GLN A 304 -1.49 31.98 -2.53
CA GLN A 304 -2.76 32.00 -1.79
C GLN A 304 -2.74 30.90 -0.73
N CYS A 305 -2.72 31.29 0.54
CA CYS A 305 -2.81 30.37 1.68
C CYS A 305 -4.09 30.64 2.46
N GLU A 306 -4.83 29.57 2.77
CA GLU A 306 -6.16 29.69 3.36
C GLU A 306 -6.11 30.05 4.86
N LEU A 307 -5.16 29.49 5.61
CA LEU A 307 -4.96 29.85 7.01
C LEU A 307 -4.07 31.09 7.13
N GLU A 308 -4.42 31.96 8.08
CA GLU A 308 -3.63 33.14 8.39
C GLU A 308 -2.26 32.75 9.00
N GLY A 309 -1.22 33.51 8.65
CA GLY A 309 0.14 33.28 9.17
C GLY A 309 0.94 32.21 8.42
N MET A 310 0.42 31.70 7.31
CA MET A 310 1.15 30.81 6.41
C MET A 310 1.70 31.58 5.20
N ALA A 311 2.79 31.07 4.64
CA ALA A 311 3.38 31.52 3.39
C ALA A 311 3.50 30.37 2.40
N CYS A 312 3.43 30.71 1.12
CA CYS A 312 3.62 29.76 0.04
C CYS A 312 5.12 29.52 -0.16
N THR A 313 5.56 28.31 0.15
CA THR A 313 6.97 27.89 0.02
C THR A 313 7.08 26.85 -1.09
N ALA A 314 8.24 26.77 -1.75
CA ALA A 314 8.44 25.79 -2.84
C ALA A 314 8.26 24.37 -2.30
N PHE A 315 7.43 23.57 -2.98
CA PHE A 315 7.19 22.19 -2.57
C PHE A 315 8.41 21.29 -2.83
N PHE A 316 9.09 21.54 -3.95
CA PHE A 316 10.33 20.86 -4.31
C PHE A 316 11.56 21.68 -3.96
N SER A 317 12.68 21.01 -3.66
CA SER A 317 13.97 21.67 -3.52
C SER A 317 14.40 22.33 -4.84
N GLU A 318 15.31 23.30 -4.74
CA GLU A 318 15.82 24.02 -5.90
C GLU A 318 16.39 23.07 -6.97
N GLY A 319 15.77 23.07 -8.15
CA GLY A 319 16.18 22.25 -9.30
C GLY A 319 15.72 20.80 -9.28
N GLU A 320 14.90 20.40 -8.30
CA GLU A 320 14.35 19.04 -8.18
C GLU A 320 12.90 18.93 -8.69
N ALA A 321 12.22 20.07 -8.92
CA ALA A 321 10.86 20.07 -9.44
C ALA A 321 10.78 19.37 -10.82
N PRO A 322 9.82 18.45 -11.02
CA PRO A 322 9.49 17.95 -12.35
C PRO A 322 9.11 19.08 -13.32
N GLU A 323 9.32 18.86 -14.62
CA GLU A 323 8.96 19.84 -15.65
C GLU A 323 7.46 20.20 -15.55
N GLY A 324 7.16 21.49 -15.42
CA GLY A 324 5.80 22.00 -15.25
C GLY A 324 5.34 22.15 -13.80
N GLN A 325 6.12 21.68 -12.82
CA GLN A 325 5.81 21.80 -11.38
C GLN A 325 6.73 22.80 -10.66
N GLU A 326 7.49 23.60 -11.39
CA GLU A 326 8.43 24.57 -10.80
C GLU A 326 7.73 25.71 -10.03
N ASN A 327 6.45 25.95 -10.34
CA ASN A 327 5.62 26.95 -9.66
C ASN A 327 4.79 26.36 -8.50
N LEU A 328 4.92 25.05 -8.24
CA LEU A 328 4.18 24.39 -7.17
C LEU A 328 4.79 24.73 -5.80
N GLY A 329 3.94 25.26 -4.94
CA GLY A 329 4.25 25.50 -3.54
C GLY A 329 3.27 24.83 -2.59
N ILE A 330 3.63 24.86 -1.32
CA ILE A 330 2.82 24.41 -0.20
C ILE A 330 2.75 25.50 0.87
N CYS A 331 1.56 25.70 1.43
CA CYS A 331 1.34 26.68 2.48
C CYS A 331 1.80 26.14 3.83
N VAL A 332 2.79 26.78 4.43
CA VAL A 332 3.32 26.40 5.75
C VAL A 332 3.63 27.65 6.57
N THR A 333 3.77 27.51 7.89
CA THR A 333 4.28 28.58 8.77
C THR A 333 5.64 29.08 8.30
N GLU A 334 5.85 30.40 8.31
CA GLU A 334 7.20 30.97 8.12
C GLU A 334 8.06 30.68 9.36
N GLU A 335 9.26 30.13 9.16
CA GLU A 335 10.28 30.02 10.22
C GLU A 335 10.80 31.39 10.71
#